data_AF-A0A0Q8RBH9-F1
#
_entry.id   AF-A0A0Q8RBH9-F1
#
_cell.length_a   1.000
_cell.length_b   1.000
_cell.length_c   1.000
_cell.angle_alpha   90.00
_cell.angle_beta   90.00
_cell.angle_gamma   90.00
#
_symmetry.space_group_name_H-M   'P 1'
#
loop_
_entity.id
_entity.type
_entity.pdbx_description
1 polymer ?
#
loop_
_entity_poly.entity_id
_entity_poly.type
_entity_poly.pdbx_seq_one_letter_code
_entity_poly.pdbx_strand_id
1 'polypeptide(L)'
;MSDPIQARYRAGMNAVAEMLDQQFNGTTRPKKIAFVLLISEFGAIEDGRVNYISNADRADTITMMKEWIARAEGRYSEKGGKA
;
A
#
# COMPACT_ATOMS: atom_id res chain seq x y z
N MET A 1 -4.68 -17.50 -9.07
CA MET A 1 -4.19 -16.60 -8.01
C MET A 1 -5.23 -15.52 -7.82
N SER A 2 -5.69 -15.25 -6.60
CA SER A 2 -6.67 -14.19 -6.37
C SER A 2 -6.08 -12.86 -6.84
N ASP A 3 -6.85 -12.09 -7.60
CA ASP A 3 -6.47 -10.71 -7.94
C ASP A 3 -6.07 -9.94 -6.65
N PRO A 4 -5.08 -9.04 -6.69
CA PRO A 4 -4.71 -8.24 -5.52
C PRO A 4 -5.80 -7.21 -5.15
N ILE A 5 -6.76 -6.95 -6.04
CA ILE A 5 -7.84 -5.97 -5.88
C ILE A 5 -9.19 -6.62 -6.17
N GLN A 6 -10.17 -6.42 -5.29
CA GLN A 6 -11.58 -6.79 -5.48
C GLN A 6 -12.16 -5.96 -6.63
N ALA A 7 -12.99 -6.58 -7.48
CA ALA A 7 -13.53 -5.93 -8.68
C ALA A 7 -14.17 -4.55 -8.39
N ARG A 8 -14.93 -4.45 -7.29
CA ARG A 8 -15.58 -3.21 -6.83
C ARG A 8 -14.63 -2.05 -6.55
N TYR A 9 -13.36 -2.33 -6.21
CA TYR A 9 -12.36 -1.31 -5.87
C TYR A 9 -11.38 -1.03 -7.00
N ARG A 10 -11.31 -1.88 -8.03
CA ARG A 10 -10.29 -1.83 -9.07
C ARG A 10 -10.22 -0.47 -9.77
N ALA A 11 -11.37 0.06 -10.22
CA ALA A 11 -11.42 1.33 -10.93
C ALA A 11 -10.94 2.50 -10.06
N GLY A 12 -11.43 2.59 -8.82
CA GLY A 12 -11.03 3.65 -7.89
C GLY A 12 -9.56 3.57 -7.49
N MET A 13 -9.05 2.36 -7.20
CA MET A 13 -7.65 2.17 -6.84
C MET A 13 -6.69 2.52 -7.99
N ASN A 14 -7.03 2.17 -9.23
CA ASN A 14 -6.24 2.56 -10.39
C ASN A 14 -6.22 4.09 -10.56
N ALA A 15 -7.36 4.77 -10.45
CA ALA A 15 -7.43 6.23 -10.56
C ALA A 15 -6.59 6.94 -9.48
N VAL A 16 -6.64 6.46 -8.23
CA VAL A 16 -5.81 7.01 -7.15
C VAL A 16 -4.33 6.71 -7.40
N ALA A 17 -3.97 5.51 -7.85
CA ALA A 17 -2.59 5.17 -8.17
C ALA A 17 -2.01 6.06 -9.29
N GLU A 18 -2.79 6.34 -10.33
CA GLU A 18 -2.41 7.27 -11.42
C GLU A 18 -2.20 8.69 -10.89
N MET A 19 -3.10 9.17 -10.02
CA MET A 19 -2.95 10.48 -9.37
C MET A 19 -1.68 10.55 -8.52
N LEU A 20 -1.39 9.52 -7.71
CA LEU A 20 -0.18 9.46 -6.89
C LEU A 20 1.08 9.42 -7.77
N ASP A 21 1.07 8.64 -8.85
CA ASP A 21 2.20 8.56 -9.78
C ASP A 21 2.45 9.92 -10.46
N GLN A 22 1.40 10.61 -10.89
CA GLN A 22 1.52 11.95 -11.45
C GLN A 22 2.02 12.97 -10.42
N GLN A 23 1.53 12.90 -9.18
CA GLN A 23 1.92 13.82 -8.12
C GLN A 23 3.40 13.66 -7.72
N PHE A 24 3.88 12.42 -7.61
CA PHE A 24 5.23 12.14 -7.10
C PHE A 24 6.29 11.95 -8.18
N ASN A 25 5.92 11.41 -9.35
CA ASN A 25 6.84 11.17 -10.46
C ASN A 25 6.60 12.10 -11.66
N GLY A 26 5.41 12.69 -11.78
CA GLY A 26 5.00 13.45 -12.95
C GLY A 26 5.25 12.67 -14.25
N THR A 27 5.67 13.41 -15.27
CA THR A 27 6.04 12.84 -16.59
C THR A 27 7.50 12.39 -16.67
N THR A 28 8.31 12.60 -15.62
CA THR A 28 9.74 12.26 -15.64
C THR A 28 9.92 10.75 -15.62
N ARG A 29 10.85 10.25 -16.46
CA ARG A 29 11.24 8.84 -16.52
C ARG A 29 12.78 8.71 -16.49
N PRO A 30 13.34 7.67 -15.85
CA PRO A 30 12.64 6.63 -15.07
C PRO A 30 11.98 7.20 -13.81
N LYS A 31 10.94 6.51 -13.31
CA LYS A 31 10.26 6.89 -12.06
C LYS A 31 11.27 6.85 -10.91
N LYS A 32 11.21 7.81 -10.00
CA LYS A 32 12.12 7.91 -8.85
C LYS A 32 11.46 7.50 -7.55
N ILE A 33 10.14 7.66 -7.45
CA ILE A 33 9.36 7.45 -6.24
C ILE A 33 8.47 6.23 -6.40
N ALA A 34 8.64 5.26 -5.51
CA ALA A 34 7.77 4.10 -5.35
C ALA A 34 6.73 4.35 -4.26
N PHE A 35 5.53 3.82 -4.44
CA PHE A 35 4.47 3.83 -3.43
C PHE A 35 3.71 2.52 -3.38
N VAL A 36 3.04 2.30 -2.25
CA VAL A 36 2.08 1.21 -2.04
C VAL A 36 0.81 1.82 -1.45
N LEU A 37 -0.35 1.52 -2.05
CA LEU A 37 -1.66 1.89 -1.53
C LEU A 37 -2.36 0.62 -1.02
N LEU A 38 -2.75 0.66 0.25
CA LEU A 38 -3.56 -0.37 0.90
C LEU A 38 -4.93 0.19 1.21
N ILE A 39 -5.99 -0.56 0.89
CA ILE A 39 -7.34 -0.25 1.36
C ILE A 39 -8.00 -1.51 1.92
N SER A 40 -8.83 -1.31 2.94
CA SER A 40 -9.69 -2.33 3.50
C SER A 40 -10.97 -1.68 4.02
N GLU A 41 -11.99 -2.49 4.27
CA GLU A 41 -13.18 -2.03 4.98
C GLU A 41 -12.86 -1.91 6.48
N PHE A 42 -13.33 -0.82 7.11
CA PHE A 42 -13.25 -0.69 8.56
C PHE A 42 -14.00 -1.84 9.24
N GLY A 43 -13.41 -2.41 10.30
CA GLY A 43 -13.98 -3.56 11.01
C GLY A 43 -13.75 -4.92 10.32
N ALA A 44 -13.14 -4.95 9.13
CA ALA A 44 -12.77 -6.18 8.42
C ALA A 44 -11.29 -6.15 7.98
N ILE A 45 -10.44 -5.53 8.79
CA ILE A 45 -8.99 -5.46 8.53
C ILE A 45 -8.31 -6.75 9.00
N GLU A 46 -8.69 -7.25 10.18
CA GLU A 46 -8.25 -8.55 10.71
C GLU A 46 -9.02 -9.68 9.99
N ASP A 47 -8.30 -10.70 9.52
CA ASP A 47 -8.83 -11.84 8.73
C ASP A 47 -9.60 -11.49 7.44
N GLY A 48 -9.71 -10.19 7.11
CA GLY A 48 -10.35 -9.71 5.89
C GLY A 48 -9.37 -9.48 4.75
N ARG A 49 -9.93 -9.22 3.56
CA ARG A 49 -9.15 -9.01 2.35
C ARG A 49 -8.63 -7.57 2.28
N VAL A 50 -7.33 -7.40 2.50
CA VAL A 50 -6.62 -6.16 2.17
C VAL A 50 -6.38 -6.09 0.67
N ASN A 51 -6.85 -5.02 0.04
CA ASN A 51 -6.60 -4.74 -1.36
C ASN A 51 -5.34 -3.89 -1.48
N TYR A 52 -4.46 -4.20 -2.44
CA TYR A 52 -3.25 -3.41 -2.63
C TYR A 52 -2.94 -3.10 -4.10
N ILE A 53 -2.32 -1.94 -4.34
CA ILE A 53 -1.74 -1.54 -5.61
C ILE A 53 -0.40 -0.82 -5.37
N SER A 54 0.57 -1.00 -6.28
CA SER A 54 1.87 -0.33 -6.25
C SER A 54 2.30 0.05 -7.66
N ASN A 55 3.10 1.11 -7.79
CA ASN A 55 3.78 1.48 -9.04
C ASN A 55 5.18 0.85 -9.17
N ALA A 56 5.63 0.09 -8.17
CA ALA A 56 6.90 -0.64 -8.16
C ALA A 56 6.69 -2.10 -8.57
N ASP A 57 7.79 -2.81 -8.82
CA ASP A 57 7.72 -4.25 -8.99
C ASP A 57 7.38 -4.97 -7.67
N ARG A 58 7.11 -6.27 -7.76
CA ARG A 58 6.70 -7.07 -6.60
C ARG A 58 7.81 -7.20 -5.56
N ALA A 59 9.08 -7.25 -5.96
CA ALA A 59 10.20 -7.43 -5.06
C ALA A 59 10.44 -6.15 -4.24
N ASP A 60 10.39 -4.99 -4.89
CA ASP A 60 10.48 -3.69 -4.24
C ASP A 60 9.29 -3.45 -3.31
N THR A 61 8.07 -3.78 -3.76
CA THR A 61 6.85 -3.69 -2.95
C THR A 61 6.99 -4.48 -1.64
N ILE A 62 7.45 -5.74 -1.73
CA ILE A 62 7.64 -6.60 -0.55
C ILE A 62 8.72 -6.01 0.37
N THR A 63 9.81 -5.49 -0.20
CA THR A 63 10.89 -4.88 0.57
C THR A 63 10.41 -3.63 1.30
N MET A 64 9.65 -2.76 0.65
CA MET A 64 9.03 -1.58 1.26
C MET A 64 8.09 -1.96 2.42
N MET A 65 7.25 -2.99 2.23
CA MET A 65 6.35 -3.46 3.29
C MET A 65 7.13 -4.02 4.48
N LYS A 66 8.15 -4.86 4.24
CA LYS A 66 9.00 -5.41 5.30
C LYS A 66 9.72 -4.32 6.09
N GLU A 67 10.31 -3.35 5.40
CA GLU A 67 10.96 -2.19 6.03
C GLU A 67 9.98 -1.38 6.87
N TRP A 68 8.77 -1.14 6.35
CA TRP A 68 7.74 -0.43 7.10
C TRP A 68 7.29 -1.20 8.34
N ILE A 69 7.03 -2.51 8.22
CA ILE A 69 6.65 -3.40 9.34
C ILE A 69 7.77 -3.41 10.38
N ALA A 70 9.02 -3.65 10.00
CA ALA A 70 10.15 -3.68 10.93
C ALA A 70 10.32 -2.35 11.68
N ARG A 71 10.13 -1.22 11.01
CA ARG A 71 10.15 0.10 11.67
C ARG A 71 8.92 0.35 12.52
N ALA A 72 7.76 -0.17 12.14
CA ALA A 72 6.55 -0.09 12.95
C ALA A 72 6.75 -0.91 14.23
N GLU A 73 7.10 -2.19 14.13
CA GLU A 73 7.33 -3.11 15.25
C GLU A 73 8.50 -2.69 16.16
N GLY A 74 9.60 -2.19 15.57
CA GLY A 74 10.72 -1.64 16.33
C GLY A 74 10.36 -0.37 17.12
N ARG A 75 9.40 0.43 16.63
CA ARG A 75 8.80 1.55 17.39
C ARG A 75 7.60 1.12 18.25
N TYR A 76 7.00 -0.03 17.96
CA TYR A 76 5.83 -0.59 18.65
C TYR A 76 6.18 -1.23 20.01
N SER A 77 7.47 -1.28 20.37
CA SER A 77 7.87 -1.59 21.76
C SER A 77 7.40 -0.54 22.77
N GLU A 78 6.91 0.63 22.34
CA GLU A 78 6.26 1.60 23.21
C GLU A 78 4.73 1.63 23.05
N LYS A 79 4.08 0.99 24.04
CA LYS A 79 2.76 1.27 24.60
C LYS A 79 1.54 0.74 23.84
N GLY A 80 1.03 -0.36 24.38
CA GLY A 80 -0.40 -0.48 24.64
C GLY A 80 -0.89 0.75 25.42
N GLY A 81 -1.90 1.41 24.90
CA GLY A 81 -2.54 2.57 25.51
C GLY A 81 -3.95 2.67 24.97
N LYS A 82 -4.90 2.06 25.70
CA LYS A 82 -6.32 2.37 25.55
C LYS A 82 -6.54 3.85 25.84
N ALA A 83 -7.35 4.51 25.02
CA ALA A 83 -8.21 5.61 25.42
C ALA A 83 -9.55 5.40 24.69
#